data_AF-A0A7X4KLH8-F1
#
_entry.id   AF-A0A7X4KLH8-F1
#
_cell.length_a   1.000
_cell.length_b   1.000
_cell.length_c   1.000
_cell.angle_alpha   90.00
_cell.angle_beta   90.00
_cell.angle_gamma   90.00
#
_symmetry.space_group_name_H-M   'P 1'
#
loop_
_entity.id
_entity.type
_entity.pdbx_description
1 polymer ?
#
loop_
_entity_poly.entity_id
_entity_poly.type
_entity_poly.pdbx_seq_one_letter_code
_entity_poly.pdbx_strand_id
1 'polypeptide(L)' 'MDAPVASSLPETLQQQLAQLAELTGQSESSIMQLALQEYLDCHLPEMLELQASEQQADRKEFASKEEVREVFARYGA' A
#
# COMPACT_ATOMS: atom_id res chain seq x y z
N MET A 1 22.16 0.91 11.41
CA MET A 1 21.60 1.91 10.51
C MET A 1 21.45 1.22 9.18
N ASP A 2 20.23 1.08 8.66
CA ASP A 2 20.04 0.54 7.32
C ASP A 2 20.72 1.44 6.28
N ALA A 3 21.31 0.82 5.26
CA ALA A 3 21.92 1.56 4.16
C ALA A 3 20.85 2.37 3.42
N PRO A 4 21.18 3.54 2.84
CA PRO A 4 20.22 4.29 2.05
C PRO A 4 19.72 3.41 0.90
N VAL A 5 18.39 3.31 0.75
CA VAL A 5 17.66 2.43 -0.20
C VAL A 5 18.20 2.51 -1.64
N ALA A 6 18.74 3.67 -2.04
CA ALA A 6 19.39 3.87 -3.33
C ALA A 6 20.63 2.98 -3.56
N SER A 7 21.40 2.70 -2.50
CA SER A 7 22.68 1.98 -2.58
C SER A 7 22.56 0.46 -2.70
N SER A 8 21.34 -0.09 -2.66
CA SER A 8 21.05 -1.52 -2.71
C SER A 8 20.21 -1.96 -3.91
N LEU A 9 19.95 -1.08 -4.88
CA LEU A 9 19.13 -1.42 -6.04
C LEU A 9 19.87 -2.40 -6.98
N PRO A 10 19.20 -3.43 -7.52
CA PRO A 10 19.74 -4.23 -8.62
C PRO A 10 20.20 -3.36 -9.79
N GLU A 11 21.28 -3.75 -10.47
CA GLU A 11 21.86 -2.99 -11.59
C GLU A 11 20.83 -2.63 -12.66
N THR A 12 19.95 -3.58 -13.02
CA THR A 12 18.87 -3.36 -13.99
C THR A 12 17.92 -2.24 -13.58
N LEU A 13 17.60 -2.12 -12.28
CA LEU A 13 16.72 -1.06 -11.77
C LEU A 13 17.43 0.29 -11.76
N GLN A 14 18.73 0.32 -11.47
CA GLN A 14 19.53 1.55 -11.56
C GLN A 14 19.57 2.08 -13.00
N GLN A 15 19.75 1.20 -13.98
CA GLN A 15 19.75 1.58 -15.40
C GLN A 15 18.39 2.13 -15.87
N GLN A 16 17.29 1.51 -15.45
CA GLN A 16 15.94 1.98 -15.76
C GLN A 16 15.64 3.35 -15.12
N LEU A 17 16.07 3.53 -13.86
CA LEU A 17 15.93 4.79 -13.14
C LEU A 17 16.71 5.93 -13.82
N ALA A 18 17.97 5.67 -14.18
CA ALA A 18 18.81 6.63 -14.91
C ALA A 18 18.18 7.00 -16.27
N GLN A 19 17.69 6.02 -17.03
CA GLN A 19 17.01 6.29 -18.31
C GLN A 19 15.74 7.14 -18.13
N LEU A 20 14.94 6.86 -17.10
CA LEU A 20 13.74 7.65 -16.81
C LEU A 20 14.10 9.08 -16.37
N ALA A 21 15.15 9.25 -15.59
CA ALA A 21 15.68 10.56 -15.19
C ALA A 21 16.10 11.39 -16.42
N GLU A 22 16.83 10.79 -17.37
CA GLU A 22 17.21 11.45 -18.62
C GLU A 22 16.00 11.87 -19.45
N LEU A 23 15.00 10.99 -19.60
CA LEU A 23 13.81 11.27 -20.42
C LEU A 23 12.90 12.35 -19.83
N THR A 24 12.82 12.42 -18.50
CA THR A 24 11.91 13.33 -17.78
C THR A 24 12.59 14.62 -17.33
N GLY A 25 13.92 14.67 -17.35
CA GLY A 25 14.70 15.78 -16.78
C GLY A 25 14.63 15.86 -15.25
N GLN A 26 14.09 14.84 -14.59
CA GLN A 26 14.02 14.77 -13.13
C GLN A 26 15.27 14.10 -12.55
N SER A 27 15.57 14.38 -11.28
CA SER A 27 16.64 13.66 -10.60
C SER A 27 16.19 12.24 -10.22
N GLU A 28 17.10 11.27 -10.28
CA GLU A 28 16.84 9.89 -9.84
C GLU A 28 16.29 9.84 -8.40
N SER A 29 16.81 10.70 -7.51
CA SER A 29 16.33 10.79 -6.12
C SER A 29 14.89 11.26 -6.04
N SER A 30 14.48 12.22 -6.88
CA SER A 30 13.09 12.69 -6.94
C SER A 30 12.15 11.60 -7.43
N ILE A 31 12.55 10.86 -8.47
CA ILE A 31 11.78 9.74 -8.99
C ILE A 31 11.65 8.63 -7.95
N MET A 32 12.74 8.28 -7.25
CA MET A 32 12.71 7.30 -6.17
C MET A 32 11.78 7.72 -5.02
N GLN A 33 11.83 8.98 -4.61
CA GLN A 33 10.96 9.50 -3.55
C GLN A 33 9.50 9.44 -3.96
N LEU A 34 9.19 9.84 -5.20
CA LEU A 34 7.83 9.78 -5.73
C LEU A 34 7.31 8.34 -5.79
N ALA A 35 8.10 7.42 -6.38
CA ALA A 35 7.71 6.02 -6.51
C ALA A 35 7.50 5.36 -5.14
N LEU A 36 8.34 5.67 -4.15
CA LEU A 36 8.18 5.16 -2.80
C LEU A 36 6.93 5.74 -2.13
N GLN A 37 6.68 7.04 -2.29
CA GLN A 37 5.48 7.69 -1.77
C GLN A 37 4.21 7.06 -2.36
N GLU A 38 4.15 6.91 -3.68
CA GLU A 38 3.00 6.29 -4.36
C GLU A 38 2.76 4.85 -3.90
N TYR A 39 3.83 4.06 -3.75
CA TYR A 39 3.71 2.68 -3.25
C TYR A 39 3.14 2.65 -1.83
N LEU A 40 3.66 3.51 -0.94
CA LEU A 40 3.19 3.57 0.44
C LEU A 40 1.74 4.08 0.53
N ASP A 41 1.38 5.08 -0.25
CA ASP A 41 0.02 5.63 -0.26
C ASP A 41 -1.02 4.61 -0.74
N CYS A 42 -0.65 3.75 -1.69
CA CYS A 42 -1.52 2.67 -2.16
C CYS A 42 -1.65 1.52 -1.15
N HIS A 43 -0.53 1.05 -0.59
CA HIS A 43 -0.52 -0.23 0.12
C HIS A 43 -0.59 -0.12 1.64
N LEU A 44 -0.09 0.97 2.24
CA LEU A 44 -0.10 1.10 3.69
C LEU A 44 -1.53 1.16 4.26
N PRO A 45 -2.49 1.89 3.67
CA PRO A 45 -3.86 1.90 4.17
C PRO A 45 -4.51 0.51 4.14
N GLU A 46 -4.32 -0.26 3.07
CA GLU A 46 -4.84 -1.62 2.93
C GLU A 46 -4.30 -2.54 4.03
N MET A 47 -2.99 -2.50 4.28
CA MET A 47 -2.37 -3.31 5.32
C MET A 47 -2.87 -2.93 6.72
N LEU A 48 -3.07 -1.63 6.98
CA LEU A 48 -3.61 -1.16 8.25
C LEU A 48 -5.07 -1.59 8.44
N GLU A 49 -5.88 -1.61 7.38
CA GLU A 49 -7.26 -2.08 7.41
C GLU A 49 -7.34 -3.58 7.70
N LEU A 50 -6.47 -4.38 7.08
CA LEU A 50 -6.36 -5.82 7.38
C LEU A 50 -6.00 -6.05 8.85
N GLN A 51 -5.00 -5.32 9.36
CA GLN A 51 -4.60 -5.41 10.77
C GLN A 51 -5.74 -5.00 11.73
N ALA A 52 -6.51 -3.96 11.38
CA ALA A 52 -7.68 -3.56 12.15
C ALA A 52 -8.79 -4.61 12.13
N SER A 53 -9.02 -5.24 10.97
CA SER A 53 -10.02 -6.30 10.78
C SER A 53 -9.70 -7.54 11.60
N GLU A 54 -8.42 -7.95 11.67
CA GLU A 54 -7.97 -9.03 12.54
C GLU A 54 -8.26 -8.73 14.02
N GLN A 55 -7.98 -7.50 14.47
CA GLN A 55 -8.25 -7.09 15.85
C GLN A 55 -9.76 -7.05 16.18
N GLN A 56 -10.60 -6.62 15.23
CA GLN A 56 -12.06 -6.68 15.39
C GLN A 56 -12.55 -8.13 15.49
N ALA A 57 -11.94 -9.03 14.71
CA ALA A 57 -12.24 -10.44 14.75
C ALA A 57 -11.93 -11.07 16.11
N ASP A 58 -10.75 -10.78 16.65
CA ASP A 58 -10.33 -11.24 17.97
C ASP A 58 -11.27 -10.74 19.08
N ARG A 59 -11.83 -9.54 18.92
CA ARG A 59 -12.78 -8.93 19.86
C ARG A 59 -14.23 -9.36 19.66
N LYS A 60 -14.52 -10.18 18.65
CA LYS A 60 -15.88 -10.56 18.23
C LYS A 60 -16.77 -9.35 17.89
N GLU A 61 -16.17 -8.27 17.42
CA GLU A 61 -16.86 -7.04 17.00
C GLU A 61 -17.45 -7.15 15.58
N PHE A 62 -17.78 -8.37 15.15
CA PHE A 62 -18.53 -8.59 13.92
C PHE A 62 -20.01 -8.33 14.12
N ALA A 63 -20.71 -7.99 13.03
CA ALA A 63 -22.15 -7.89 13.01
C ALA A 63 -22.79 -9.18 13.57
N SER A 64 -23.76 -9.00 14.45
CA SER A 64 -24.60 -10.05 14.99
C SER A 64 -25.46 -10.68 13.88
N LYS A 65 -26.00 -11.87 14.16
CA LYS A 65 -26.88 -12.58 13.22
C LYS A 65 -28.12 -11.76 12.84
N GLU A 66 -28.64 -10.95 13.75
CA GLU A 66 -29.80 -10.09 13.52
C GLU A 66 -29.44 -8.91 12.61
N GLU A 67 -28.30 -8.25 12.83
CA GLU A 67 -27.81 -7.16 11.96
C GLU A 67 -27.56 -7.66 10.53
N VAL A 68 -26.98 -8.86 10.39
CA VAL A 68 -26.80 -9.50 9.08
C VAL A 68 -28.16 -9.78 8.42
N ARG A 69 -29.14 -10.32 9.15
CA ARG A 69 -30.49 -10.56 8.63
C ARG A 69 -31.18 -9.29 8.14
N GLU A 70 -31.07 -8.19 8.89
CA GLU A 70 -31.67 -6.91 8.52
C GLU A 70 -31.05 -6.34 7.24
N VAL A 71 -29.72 -6.42 7.08
CA VAL A 71 -29.04 -5.98 5.85
C VAL A 71 -29.47 -6.84 4.66
N PHE A 72 -29.49 -8.16 4.80
CA PHE A 72 -29.94 -9.08 3.74
C PHE A 72 -31.40 -8.86 3.36
N ALA A 73 -32.30 -8.64 4.33
CA ALA A 73 -33.70 -8.33 4.05
C ALA A 73 -33.88 -7.00 3.28
N ARG A 74 -32.95 -6.06 3.44
CA ARG A 74 -33.01 -4.72 2.84
C ARG A 74 -32.36 -4.63 1.46
N TYR A 75 -31.29 -5.39 1.23
CA TYR A 75 -30.43 -5.25 0.04
C TYR A 75 -30.11 -6.55 -0.69
N GLY A 76 -30.43 -7.73 -0.11
CA GLY A 76 -30.21 -9.03 -0.73
C GLY A 76 -31.37 -9.40 -1.65
N ALA A 77 -31.31 -8.95 -2.91
CA ALA A 77 -32.17 -9.45 -3.97
C ALA A 77 -31.77 -10.89 -4.37
#